data_AF-X1INT8-F1
#
_entry.id   AF-X1INT8-F1
#
_cell.length_a   1.000
_cell.length_b   1.000
_cell.length_c   1.000
_cell.angle_alpha   90.00
_cell.angle_beta   90.00
_cell.angle_gamma   90.00
#
_symmetry.space_group_name_H-M   'P 1'
#
loop_
_entity.id
_entity.type
_entity.pdbx_description
1 polymer ?
#
loop_
_entity_poly.entity_id
_entity_poly.type
_entity_poly.pdbx_seq_one_letter_code
_entity_poly.pdbx_strand_id
1 'polypeptide(L)' 'MKKPLLWLLVLVMSISLVAVFSSGSCRRVEEQSINILSPNGGEVWIEGNTYNITWDSSGIEKVDLV' A
#
# COMPACT_ATOMS: atom_id res chain seq x y z
N MET A 1 -27.56 -38.12 -37.24
CA MET A 1 -27.50 -36.67 -37.02
C MET A 1 -27.78 -36.35 -35.54
N LYS A 2 -26.78 -36.47 -34.67
CA LYS A 2 -26.92 -36.20 -33.22
C LYS A 2 -25.59 -35.64 -32.70
N LYS A 3 -25.35 -34.34 -32.87
CA LYS A 3 -24.22 -33.64 -32.24
C LYS A 3 -24.46 -32.12 -32.09
N PRO A 4 -25.51 -31.67 -31.35
CA PRO A 4 -25.56 -30.28 -30.89
C PRO A 4 -25.23 -30.10 -29.39
N LEU A 5 -25.41 -31.13 -28.55
CA LEU A 5 -25.33 -30.96 -27.09
C LEU A 5 -23.91 -31.16 -26.51
N LEU A 6 -23.15 -32.13 -27.03
CA LEU A 6 -21.81 -32.44 -26.51
C LEU A 6 -20.81 -31.32 -26.81
N TRP A 7 -20.97 -30.63 -27.95
CA TRP A 7 -20.11 -29.50 -28.34
C TRP A 7 -20.37 -28.26 -27.49
N LEU A 8 -21.63 -28.01 -27.10
CA LEU A 8 -21.99 -26.92 -26.20
C LEU A 8 -21.37 -27.15 -24.81
N LEU A 9 -21.33 -28.40 -24.34
CA LEU A 9 -20.73 -28.77 -23.05
C LEU A 9 -19.21 -28.56 -23.05
N VAL A 10 -18.53 -28.93 -24.14
CA VAL A 10 -17.09 -28.66 -24.32
C VAL A 10 -16.78 -27.17 -24.38
N LEU A 11 -17.65 -26.37 -25.01
CA LEU A 11 -17.52 -24.91 -25.11
C LEU A 11 -17.76 -24.21 -23.76
N VAL A 12 -18.72 -24.67 -22.96
CA VAL A 12 -18.98 -24.12 -21.61
C VAL A 12 -17.86 -24.48 -20.62
N MET A 13 -17.24 -25.66 -20.76
CA MET A 13 -16.13 -26.08 -19.90
C MET A 13 -14.81 -25.38 -20.25
N SER A 14 -14.55 -25.06 -21.53
CA SER A 14 -13.39 -24.28 -21.93
C SER A 14 -13.49 -22.80 -21.55
N ILE A 15 -14.70 -22.22 -21.62
CA ILE A 15 -14.96 -20.85 -21.16
C ILE A 15 -14.80 -20.73 -19.64
N SER A 16 -15.10 -21.80 -18.89
CA SER A 16 -14.95 -21.84 -17.44
C SER A 16 -13.48 -21.98 -16.97
N LEU A 17 -12.52 -22.24 -17.86
CA LEU A 17 -11.09 -22.38 -17.54
C LEU A 17 -10.34 -21.03 -17.47
N VAL A 18 -10.97 -19.91 -17.82
CA VAL A 18 -10.39 -18.59 -17.52
C VAL A 18 -10.70 -18.25 -16.05
N ALA A 19 -10.13 -19.04 -15.17
CA ALA A 19 -10.27 -18.90 -13.74
C ALA A 19 -9.41 -17.74 -13.22
N VAL A 20 -9.96 -17.05 -12.23
CA VAL A 20 -9.28 -16.15 -11.31
C VAL A 20 -8.81 -14.84 -11.94
N PHE A 21 -9.74 -13.87 -12.03
CA PHE A 21 -9.32 -12.47 -11.93
C PHE A 21 -8.66 -12.33 -10.56
N SER A 22 -7.33 -12.29 -10.56
CA SER A 22 -6.51 -12.12 -9.38
C SER A 22 -7.07 -10.96 -8.57
N SER A 23 -7.73 -11.23 -7.44
CA SER A 23 -7.93 -10.24 -6.38
C SER A 23 -6.62 -10.06 -5.62
N GLY A 24 -5.49 -10.06 -6.32
CA GLY A 24 -4.22 -9.63 -5.80
C GLY A 24 -4.39 -8.14 -5.54
N SER A 25 -4.83 -7.79 -4.33
CA SER A 25 -4.60 -6.46 -3.80
C SER A 25 -3.09 -6.30 -3.82
N CYS A 26 -2.59 -5.61 -4.85
CA CYS A 26 -1.21 -5.20 -4.91
C CYS A 26 -1.04 -4.31 -3.69
N ARG A 27 -0.37 -4.83 -2.66
CA ARG A 27 -0.19 -4.12 -1.41
C ARG A 27 0.64 -2.88 -1.72
N ARG A 28 -0.04 -1.74 -1.85
CA ARG A 28 0.60 -0.44 -1.99
C ARG A 28 1.33 -0.21 -0.68
N VAL A 29 2.66 -0.30 -0.72
CA VAL A 29 3.47 0.21 0.37
C VAL A 29 3.24 1.71 0.32
N GLU A 30 2.43 2.23 1.24
CA GLU A 30 2.42 3.67 1.45
C GLU A 30 3.81 4.06 1.92
N GLU A 31 4.40 5.00 1.20
CA GLU A 31 5.74 5.47 1.49
C GLU A 31 5.72 6.19 2.84
N GLN A 32 6.41 5.59 3.81
CA GLN A 32 6.54 6.18 5.12
C GLN A 32 7.61 7.26 5.06
N SER A 33 7.24 8.49 5.43
CA SER A 33 8.18 9.60 5.47
C SER A 33 8.01 10.42 6.74
N ILE A 34 9.12 10.98 7.21
CA ILE A 34 9.16 11.94 8.30
C ILE A 34 9.97 13.13 7.79
N ASN A 35 9.38 14.32 7.89
CA ASN A 35 10.01 15.57 7.49
C ASN A 35 10.10 16.49 8.70
N ILE A 36 11.30 16.94 9.06
CA ILE A 36 11.47 17.92 10.13
C ILE A 36 11.18 19.31 9.57
N LEU A 37 10.25 20.03 10.19
CA LEU A 37 9.88 21.39 9.80
C LEU A 37 10.75 22.42 10.53
N SER A 38 10.98 22.20 11.83
CA SER A 38 11.92 22.98 12.64
C SER A 38 12.31 22.20 13.92
N PRO A 39 13.56 22.26 14.37
CA PRO A 39 14.71 22.82 13.68
C PRO A 39 15.09 22.01 12.43
N ASN A 40 15.40 22.67 11.31
CA ASN A 40 15.75 21.95 10.07
C ASN A 40 17.27 21.93 9.78
N GLY A 41 18.09 22.19 10.81
CA GLY A 41 19.54 21.98 10.77
C GLY A 41 20.39 23.22 10.50
N GLY A 42 19.79 24.41 10.51
CA GLY A 42 20.49 25.70 10.38
C GLY A 42 20.47 26.56 11.65
N GLU A 43 19.72 26.13 12.67
CA GLU A 43 19.54 26.90 13.90
C GLU A 43 20.72 26.70 14.88
N VAL A 44 21.13 27.78 15.54
CA VAL A 44 22.07 27.71 16.67
C VAL A 44 21.28 27.61 17.96
N TRP A 45 21.46 26.51 18.67
CA TRP A 45 20.75 26.21 19.92
C TRP A 45 21.56 26.71 21.11
N ILE A 46 20.90 27.45 21.99
CA ILE A 46 21.49 27.95 23.23
C ILE A 46 21.12 26.96 24.34
N GLU A 47 22.11 26.51 25.09
CA GLU A 47 21.91 25.60 26.20
C GLU A 47 20.99 26.20 27.28
N GLY A 48 20.16 25.33 27.89
CA GLY A 48 19.19 25.74 28.91
C GLY A 48 17.86 26.26 28.36
N ASN A 49 17.74 26.46 27.04
CA ASN A 49 16.48 26.84 26.40
C ASN A 49 15.68 25.63 25.94
N THR A 50 14.36 25.74 26.02
CA THR A 50 13.42 24.77 25.46
C THR A 50 13.00 25.22 24.07
N TYR A 51 13.11 24.32 23.11
CA TYR A 51 12.72 24.55 21.73
C TYR A 51 11.71 23.49 21.32
N ASN A 52 10.66 23.93 20.63
CA ASN A 52 9.67 23.00 20.10
C ASN A 52 10.20 22.39 18.81
N ILE A 53 10.21 21.06 18.75
CA ILE A 53 10.52 20.31 17.55
C ILE A 53 9.20 20.04 16.82
N THR A 54 9.10 20.53 15.59
CA THR A 54 7.96 20.31 14.70
C THR A 54 8.39 19.42 13.55
N TRP A 55 7.59 18.39 13.31
CA TRP A 55 7.79 17.43 12.23
C TRP A 55 6.45 17.02 11.66
N ASP A 56 6.48 16.64 10.39
CA ASP A 56 5.35 16.09 9.66
C ASP A 56 5.66 14.63 9.30
N SER A 57 4.63 13.78 9.31
CA SER A 57 4.78 12.36 9.01
C SER A 57 3.68 11.85 8.11
N SER A 58 4.04 11.00 7.15
CA SER A 58 3.11 10.36 6.24
C SER A 58 3.25 8.83 6.32
N GLY A 59 2.14 8.11 6.21
CA GLY A 59 2.11 6.65 6.16
C GLY A 59 2.44 5.93 7.49
N ILE A 60 2.46 6.64 8.62
CA ILE A 60 2.76 6.06 9.95
C ILE A 60 1.47 5.86 10.74
N GLU A 61 0.96 4.62 10.78
CA GLU A 61 -0.24 4.28 11.54
C GLU A 61 0.06 3.94 13.02
N LYS A 62 1.27 3.46 13.31
CA LYS A 62 1.69 3.03 14.64
C LYS A 62 3.16 3.35 14.88
N VAL A 63 3.43 4.00 15.99
CA VAL A 63 4.79 4.23 16.51
C VAL A 63 4.96 3.35 17.74
N ASP A 64 5.87 2.38 17.66
CA ASP A 64 6.25 1.55 18.81
C ASP A 64 7.41 2.21 19.55
N LEU A 65 7.15 2.74 20.74
CA LEU A 65 8.16 3.20 21.68
C LEU A 65 8.43 2.06 22.66
N VAL A 66 9.55 1.36 22.46
CA VAL A 66 10.03 0.31 23.37
C VAL A 66 10.78 0.92 24.54
#